data_AF-A0A0M2R1Z1-F1
#
_entry.id   AF-A0A0M2R1Z1-F1
#
_cell.length_a   1.000
_cell.length_b   1.000
_cell.length_c   1.000
_cell.angle_alpha   90.00
_cell.angle_beta   90.00
_cell.angle_gamma   90.00
#
_symmetry.space_group_name_H-M   'P 1'
#
loop_
_entity.id
_entity.type
_entity.pdbx_description
1 polymer ?
#
loop_
_entity_poly.entity_id
_entity_poly.type
_entity_poly.pdbx_seq_one_letter_code
_entity_poly.pdbx_strand_id
1 'polypeptide(L)' 'MEYNDISTFSQTWGLVYLVVMFLGGVAYALWPKNKSKFDHAAQIPLEDD' A
#
# COMPACT_ATOMS: atom_id res chain seq x y z
N MET A 1 -13.78 9.08 34.97
CA MET A 1 -13.06 8.08 34.15
C MET A 1 -13.66 8.11 32.74
N GLU A 2 -13.39 9.15 31.93
CA GLU A 2 -13.85 9.15 30.52
C GLU A 2 -13.21 10.19 29.57
N TYR A 3 -12.48 11.21 30.06
CA TYR A 3 -11.92 12.25 29.16
C TYR A 3 -10.44 12.08 28.78
N ASN A 4 -9.64 11.35 29.57
CA ASN A 4 -8.20 11.26 29.33
C ASN A 4 -7.84 10.36 28.14
N ASP A 5 -8.62 9.31 27.88
CA ASP A 5 -8.31 8.35 26.81
C ASP A 5 -8.44 8.97 25.40
N ILE A 6 -9.39 9.90 25.22
CA ILE A 6 -9.63 10.56 23.93
C ILE A 6 -8.51 11.56 23.58
N SER A 7 -7.90 12.19 24.59
CA SER A 7 -6.82 13.16 24.38
C SER A 7 -5.52 12.50 23.92
N THR A 8 -5.17 11.35 24.50
CA THR A 8 -4.00 10.56 24.06
C THR A 8 -4.24 9.93 22.70
N PHE A 9 -5.49 9.53 22.40
CA PHE A 9 -5.86 9.02 21.10
C PHE A 9 -5.75 10.09 20.00
N SER A 10 -6.15 11.34 20.30
CA SER A 10 -6.06 12.48 19.38
C SER A 10 -4.62 12.78 18.92
N GLN A 11 -3.62 12.59 19.78
CA GLN A 11 -2.20 12.75 19.37
C GLN A 11 -1.74 11.65 18.41
N THR A 12 -2.25 10.43 18.53
CA THR A 12 -1.72 9.27 17.80
C THR A 12 -2.41 9.06 16.44
N TRP A 13 -3.59 9.65 16.23
CA TRP A 13 -4.33 9.56 14.98
C TRP A 13 -3.54 10.01 13.74
N GLY A 14 -2.70 11.04 13.86
CA GLY A 14 -1.85 11.50 12.76
C GLY A 14 -0.86 10.42 12.30
N LEU A 15 -0.23 9.72 13.26
CA LEU A 15 0.68 8.60 12.98
C LEU A 15 -0.08 7.41 12.38
N VAL A 16 -1.24 7.07 12.94
CA VAL A 16 -2.10 6.00 12.42
C VAL A 16 -2.50 6.28 10.98
N TYR A 17 -2.91 7.50 10.65
CA TYR A 17 -3.29 7.88 9.29
C TYR A 17 -2.13 7.76 8.30
N LEU A 18 -0.93 8.21 8.69
CA LEU A 18 0.31 8.04 7.92
C LEU A 18 0.62 6.57 7.67
N VAL A 19 0.54 5.74 8.70
CA VAL A 19 0.81 4.29 8.61
C VAL A 19 -0.20 3.62 7.68
N VAL A 20 -1.50 3.93 7.81
CA VAL A 20 -2.55 3.37 6.94
C VAL A 20 -2.34 3.77 5.49
N MET A 21 -2.03 5.04 5.23
CA MET A 21 -1.79 5.53 3.87
C MET A 21 -0.52 4.90 3.25
N PHE A 22 0.54 4.76 4.04
CA PHE A 22 1.76 4.08 3.62
C PHE A 22 1.52 2.59 3.32
N LEU A 23 0.84 1.87 4.22
CA LEU A 23 0.47 0.47 4.02
C LEU A 23 -0.45 0.30 2.81
N GLY A 24 -1.38 1.23 2.57
CA GLY A 24 -2.19 1.24 1.36
C GLY A 24 -1.34 1.35 0.09
N GLY A 25 -0.36 2.25 0.07
CA GLY A 25 0.59 2.41 -1.03
C GLY A 25 1.50 1.20 -1.22
N VAL A 26 2.03 0.61 -0.14
CA VAL A 26 2.87 -0.59 -0.18
C VAL A 26 2.08 -1.80 -0.63
N ALA A 27 0.86 -2.00 -0.11
CA ALA A 27 -0.03 -3.08 -0.54
C ALA A 27 -0.38 -2.94 -2.03
N TYR A 28 -0.60 -1.72 -2.51
CA TYR A 28 -0.81 -1.43 -3.93
C TYR A 28 0.44 -1.70 -4.78
N ALA A 29 1.63 -1.26 -4.33
CA ALA A 29 2.88 -1.48 -5.04
C ALA A 29 3.29 -2.96 -5.08
N LEU A 30 3.03 -3.70 -4.00
CA LEU A 30 3.24 -5.14 -3.92
C LEU A 30 2.12 -5.94 -4.58
N TRP A 31 1.02 -5.29 -5.01
CA TRP A 31 -0.13 -5.97 -5.58
C TRP A 31 0.27 -6.71 -6.87
N PRO A 32 0.34 -8.06 -6.85
CA PRO A 32 0.93 -8.87 -7.92
C PRO A 32 0.05 -8.99 -9.16
N LYS A 33 -1.19 -8.49 -9.12
CA LYS A 33 -2.20 -8.60 -10.20
C LYS A 33 -1.82 -7.86 -11.49
N ASN A 34 -0.84 -6.96 -11.48
CA ASN A 34 -0.26 -6.42 -12.72
C ASN A 34 1.13 -7.00 -13.05
N LYS A 35 1.74 -7.82 -12.18
CA LYS A 35 2.98 -8.53 -12.51
C LYS A 35 2.79 -9.48 -13.69
N SER A 36 1.69 -10.23 -13.74
CA SER A 36 1.40 -11.11 -14.89
C SER A 36 1.28 -10.34 -16.21
N LYS A 37 0.79 -9.09 -16.18
CA LYS A 37 0.69 -8.23 -17.36
C LYS A 37 2.06 -7.69 -17.79
N PHE A 38 2.94 -7.39 -16.83
CA PHE A 38 4.32 -7.00 -17.08
C PHE A 38 5.20 -8.17 -17.52
N ASP A 39 5.05 -9.36 -16.92
CA ASP A 39 5.75 -10.59 -17.33
C ASP A 39 5.36 -10.96 -18.76
N HIS A 40 4.06 -10.93 -19.08
CA HIS A 40 3.59 -11.21 -20.41
C HIS A 40 4.14 -10.20 -21.43
N ALA A 41 4.13 -8.90 -21.10
CA ALA A 41 4.72 -7.87 -21.95
C ALA A 41 6.26 -7.98 -22.09
N ALA A 42 6.94 -8.47 -21.06
CA ALA A 42 8.39 -8.70 -21.08
C ALA A 42 8.79 -9.93 -21.92
N GLN A 43 7.87 -10.86 -22.19
CA GLN A 43 8.10 -12.01 -23.08
C GLN A 43 7.79 -11.72 -24.55
N ILE A 44 7.09 -10.62 -24.88
CA ILE A 44 6.80 -10.20 -26.26
C ILE A 44 8.05 -9.94 -27.12
N PRO A 45 9.20 -9.42 -26.63
CA PRO A 45 10.33 -9.11 -27.51
C PRO A 45 11.12 -10.33 -28.03
N LEU A 46 10.69 -11.57 -27.75
CA LEU A 46 11.40 -12.81 -28.16
C LEU A 46 10.61 -13.69 -29.15
N GLU A 47 9.47 -13.22 -29.68
CA GLU A 47 8.69 -13.91 -30.72
C GLU A 47 8.61 -13.07 -32.01
N ASP A 48 9.77 -12.62 -32.50
CA ASP A 48 9.91 -11.97 -33.82
C ASP A 48 10.91 -12.73 -34.72
N ASP A 49 10.96 -14.06 -34.58
CA ASP A 49 11.58 -15.01 -35.52
C ASP A 49 10.52 -15.99 -36.09
#